data_AF-A0A836RE49-F1
#
_entry.id   AF-A0A836RE49-F1
#
_cell.length_a   1.000
_cell.length_b   1.000
_cell.length_c   1.000
_cell.angle_alpha   90.00
_cell.angle_beta   90.00
_cell.angle_gamma   90.00
#
_symmetry.space_group_name_H-M   'P 1'
#
loop_
_entity.id
_entity.type
_entity.pdbx_description
1 polymer ?
#
loop_
_entity_poly.entity_id
_entity_poly.type
_entity_poly.pdbx_seq_one_letter_code
_entity_poly.pdbx_strand_id
1 'polypeptide(L)' 'MRIIHTADWHLGKTLYGKNRGEEEIKALGFLKKFIEENDVEVLIIAG' A
#
# COMPACT_ATOMS: atom_id res chain seq x y z
N MET A 1 16.66 11.25 5.29
CA MET A 1 15.19 11.20 5.44
C MET A 1 14.51 10.89 4.12
N ARG A 2 14.28 9.60 3.87
CA ARG A 2 13.48 9.08 2.73
C ARG A 2 12.06 8.83 3.19
N ILE A 3 11.08 9.38 2.46
CA ILE A 3 9.66 9.31 2.80
C ILE A 3 8.89 8.75 1.61
N ILE A 4 7.95 7.84 1.88
CA ILE A 4 6.88 7.50 0.94
C ILE A 4 5.60 8.16 1.43
N HIS A 5 4.92 8.82 0.50
CA HIS A 5 3.60 9.39 0.73
C HIS A 5 2.62 8.78 -0.26
N THR A 6 1.61 8.10 0.25
CA THR A 6 0.56 7.41 -0.50
C THR A 6 -0.79 7.67 0.16
N ALA A 7 -1.88 7.31 -0.50
CA ALA A 7 -3.24 7.55 -0.03
C ALA A 7 -4.22 6.58 -0.72
N ASP A 8 -5.47 6.63 -0.29
CA ASP A 8 -6.66 6.02 -0.86
C ASP A 8 -6.51 4.51 -1.09
N TRP A 9 -5.95 3.82 -0.09
CA TRP A 9 -5.75 2.36 -0.18
C TRP A 9 -7.06 1.59 -0.30
N HIS A 10 -8.14 2.16 0.24
CA HIS A 10 -9.49 1.58 0.23
C HIS A 10 -9.51 0.09 0.57
N LEU A 11 -8.81 -0.32 1.64
CA LEU A 11 -8.71 -1.72 2.02
C LEU A 11 -10.10 -2.35 2.25
N GLY A 12 -10.26 -3.60 1.78
CA GLY A 12 -11.54 -4.32 1.83
C GLY A 12 -12.55 -3.86 0.78
N LYS A 13 -12.14 -3.08 -0.24
CA LYS A 13 -13.07 -2.58 -1.25
C LYS A 13 -13.63 -3.72 -2.09
N THR A 14 -14.93 -3.66 -2.29
CA THR A 14 -15.61 -4.44 -3.32
C THR A 14 -15.89 -3.54 -4.51
N LEU A 15 -15.42 -3.94 -5.69
CA LEU A 15 -15.62 -3.21 -6.94
C LEU A 15 -16.41 -4.09 -7.91
N TYR A 16 -17.59 -3.64 -8.31
CA TYR A 16 -18.53 -4.39 -9.17
C TYR A 16 -18.82 -5.82 -8.64
N GLY A 17 -19.03 -5.94 -7.32
CA GLY A 17 -19.29 -7.23 -6.67
C GLY A 17 -18.07 -8.13 -6.48
N LYS A 18 -16.87 -7.69 -6.88
CA LYS A 18 -15.61 -8.42 -6.68
C LYS A 18 -14.80 -7.81 -5.55
N ASN A 19 -14.39 -8.65 -4.60
CA ASN A 19 -13.48 -8.27 -3.52
C ASN A 19 -12.07 -8.04 -4.09
N ARG A 20 -11.41 -6.94 -3.69
CA ARG A 20 -10.06 -6.56 -4.16
C ARG A 20 -8.93 -7.01 -3.23
N GLY A 21 -9.23 -7.75 -2.17
CA GLY A 21 -8.30 -8.12 -1.10
C GLY A 21 -7.04 -8.84 -1.58
N GLU A 22 -7.12 -9.72 -2.59
CA GLU A 22 -5.93 -10.35 -3.14
C GLU A 22 -4.96 -9.36 -3.79
N GLU A 23 -5.50 -8.34 -4.45
CA GLU A 23 -4.71 -7.29 -5.09
C GLU A 23 -4.13 -6.34 -4.05
N GLU A 24 -4.93 -5.99 -3.03
CA GLU A 24 -4.49 -5.19 -1.88
C GLU A 24 -3.33 -5.89 -1.14
N ILE A 25 -3.42 -7.20 -0.88
CA ILE A 25 -2.35 -7.98 -0.27
C ILE A 25 -1.07 -7.93 -1.12
N LYS A 26 -1.19 -8.08 -2.44
CA LYS A 26 -0.04 -8.00 -3.36
C LYS A 26 0.58 -6.61 -3.37
N ALA A 27 -0.24 -5.55 -3.40
CA ALA A 27 0.21 -4.18 -3.39
C ALA A 27 0.96 -3.83 -2.09
N LEU A 28 0.42 -4.23 -0.94
CA LEU A 28 1.07 -4.04 0.37
C LEU A 28 2.35 -4.87 0.50
N GLY A 29 2.36 -6.10 -0.04
CA GLY A 29 3.56 -6.93 -0.09
C GLY A 29 4.68 -6.33 -0.95
N PHE A 30 4.32 -5.72 -2.08
CA PHE A 30 5.24 -4.94 -2.89
C PHE A 30 5.75 -3.70 -2.13
N LEU A 31 4.86 -2.92 -1.53
CA LEU A 31 5.22 -1.71 -0.79
C LEU A 31 6.18 -2.01 0.36
N LYS A 32 5.96 -3.10 1.10
CA LYS A 32 6.86 -3.56 2.16
C LYS A 32 8.28 -3.80 1.63
N LYS A 33 8.42 -4.58 0.56
CA LYS A 33 9.73 -4.85 -0.05
C LYS A 33 10.40 -3.57 -0.52
N PHE A 34 9.63 -2.69 -1.16
CA PHE A 34 10.14 -1.41 -1.65
C PHE A 34 10.66 -0.52 -0.51
N ILE A 35 9.96 -0.48 0.63
CA ILE A 35 10.39 0.25 1.84
C ILE A 35 11.72 -0.32 2.36
N GLU A 36 11.82 -1.64 2.44
CA GLU A 36 13.02 -2.35 2.92
C GLU A 36 14.22 -2.13 2.00
N GLU A 37 14.04 -2.27 0.68
CA GLU A 37 15.12 -2.15 -0.31
C GLU A 37 15.66 -0.72 -0.47
N ASN A 38 14.86 0.30 -0.15
CA ASN A 38 15.22 1.71 -0.33
C ASN A 38 15.52 2.42 0.99
N ASP A 39 15.63 1.70 2.11
CA ASP A 39 15.67 2.19 3.49
C ASP A 39 14.84 3.47 3.70
N VAL A 40 13.54 3.33 3.45
CA VAL A 40 12.55 4.38 3.70
C VAL A 40 12.37 4.54 5.21
N GLU A 41 12.46 5.78 5.68
CA GLU A 41 12.44 6.12 7.10
C GLU A 41 11.02 6.40 7.60
N VAL A 42 10.15 6.91 6.72
CA VAL A 42 8.75 7.24 7.05
C VAL A 42 7.82 6.85 5.91
N LEU A 43 6.74 6.13 6.24
CA LEU A 43 5.58 5.92 5.38
C LEU A 43 4.42 6.79 5.87
N ILE A 44 3.87 7.63 5.00
CA ILE A 44 2.68 8.44 5.26
C ILE A 44 1.54 7.92 4.39
N ILE A 45 0.40 7.68 5.03
CA ILE A 45 -0.87 7.30 4.38
C ILE A 45 -1.86 8.44 4.61
N ALA A 46 -2.17 9.20 3.56
CA ALA A 46 -2.99 10.40 3.64
C ALA A 46 -4.43 10.17 3.19
N GLY A 47 -5.13 9.28 3.91
CA GLY A 47 -6.50 8.84 3.59
C GLY A 47 -6.52 7.48 2.93
#